data_AF-A0A3B9VEU0-F1
#
_entry.id   AF-A0A3B9VEU0-F1
#
_cell.length_a   1.000
_cell.length_b   1.000
_cell.length_c   1.000
_cell.angle_alpha   90.00
_cell.angle_beta   90.00
_cell.angle_gamma   90.00
#
_symmetry.space_group_name_H-M   'P 1'
#
loop_
_entity.id
_entity.type
_entity.pdbx_description
1 polymer ?
#
loop_
_entity_poly.entity_id
_entity_poly.type
_entity_poly.pdbx_seq_one_letter_code
_entity_poly.pdbx_strand_id
1 'polypeptide(L)'
;MPTNIGAKMDYKEMISRYLKEKSNENEIIILLQEQKKVLADPKKSSIMLNDEYVSLIIKLAKNSKRKIKYHAIIILSNIEFFMNANNFYELCKIAAKSSNDKDGNVRQASFILIKNINAFMFTLPLINKLRNASKEEINLFYESFRNLFYRLNSSFNHKSDETLRKSILRSLETMLPKFYDMANFWKDREDIILANKIKEELVKQTK
;
A
#
# COMPACT_ATOMS: atom_id res chain seq x y z
N MET A 1 8.00 -30.06 -16.81
CA MET A 1 7.03 -29.30 -17.65
C MET A 1 6.40 -28.22 -16.79
N PRO A 2 6.37 -26.95 -17.23
CA PRO A 2 5.72 -25.89 -16.47
C PRO A 2 4.20 -26.08 -16.52
N THR A 3 3.56 -26.10 -15.36
CA THR A 3 2.12 -26.23 -15.25
C THR A 3 1.46 -25.00 -15.84
N ASN A 4 0.84 -25.18 -17.00
CA ASN A 4 0.04 -24.19 -17.69
C ASN A 4 -1.29 -24.06 -16.93
N ILE A 5 -1.34 -23.19 -15.91
CA ILE A 5 -2.58 -22.87 -15.17
C ILE A 5 -3.50 -21.94 -16.00
N GLY A 6 -3.15 -21.66 -17.25
CA GLY A 6 -3.88 -20.78 -18.16
C GLY A 6 -4.98 -21.44 -19.01
N ALA A 7 -5.63 -22.51 -18.55
CA ALA A 7 -6.76 -23.09 -19.28
C ALA A 7 -7.86 -23.59 -18.33
N LYS A 8 -8.82 -22.70 -18.01
CA LYS A 8 -10.26 -22.92 -17.68
C LYS A 8 -10.83 -21.93 -16.63
N MET A 9 -10.56 -20.63 -16.83
CA MET A 9 -11.39 -19.45 -16.53
C MET A 9 -10.46 -18.24 -16.62
N ASP A 10 -10.91 -17.15 -17.25
CA ASP A 10 -10.18 -15.88 -17.22
C ASP A 10 -10.05 -15.44 -15.74
N TYR A 11 -8.85 -15.09 -15.28
CA TYR A 11 -8.63 -14.64 -13.89
C TYR A 11 -9.58 -13.48 -13.53
N LYS A 12 -9.93 -12.65 -14.53
CA LYS A 12 -10.88 -11.55 -14.37
C LYS A 12 -12.28 -12.08 -14.03
N GLU A 13 -12.70 -13.15 -14.68
CA GLU A 13 -13.99 -13.81 -14.41
C GLU A 13 -13.98 -14.45 -13.03
N MET A 14 -12.90 -15.16 -12.67
CA MET A 14 -12.76 -15.77 -11.34
C MET A 14 -12.85 -14.74 -10.22
N ILE A 15 -12.06 -13.66 -10.32
CA ILE A 15 -12.05 -12.58 -9.33
C ILE A 15 -13.42 -11.88 -9.30
N SER A 16 -14.03 -11.63 -10.46
CA SER A 16 -15.35 -10.98 -10.54
C SER A 16 -16.44 -11.83 -9.89
N ARG A 17 -16.43 -13.15 -10.10
CA ARG A 17 -17.34 -14.10 -9.46
C ARG A 17 -17.20 -14.04 -7.94
N TYR A 18 -15.98 -14.16 -7.42
CA TYR A 18 -15.73 -14.03 -5.98
C TYR A 18 -16.19 -12.68 -5.43
N LEU A 19 -15.90 -11.58 -6.13
CA LEU A 19 -16.26 -10.24 -5.65
C LEU A 19 -17.78 -10.05 -5.53
N LYS A 20 -18.56 -10.63 -6.45
CA LYS A 20 -20.03 -10.56 -6.46
C LYS A 20 -20.67 -11.53 -5.48
N GLU A 21 -20.30 -12.80 -5.57
CA GLU A 21 -21.01 -13.90 -4.91
C GLU A 21 -20.35 -14.36 -3.61
N LYS A 22 -19.07 -14.00 -3.41
CA LYS A 22 -18.21 -14.58 -2.36
C LYS A 22 -18.12 -16.12 -2.44
N SER A 23 -18.48 -16.69 -3.58
CA SER A 23 -18.25 -18.10 -3.93
C SER A 23 -16.75 -18.32 -4.23
N ASN A 24 -16.31 -19.55 -4.46
CA ASN A 24 -14.96 -19.88 -4.98
C ASN A 24 -13.71 -19.33 -4.24
N GLU A 25 -13.77 -19.12 -2.93
CA GLU A 25 -12.66 -18.59 -2.10
C GLU A 25 -11.33 -19.35 -2.27
N ASN A 26 -11.36 -20.69 -2.33
CA ASN A 26 -10.15 -21.50 -2.47
C ASN A 26 -9.43 -21.27 -3.79
N GLU A 27 -10.16 -21.13 -4.88
CA GLU A 27 -9.58 -20.86 -6.21
C GLU A 27 -8.89 -19.51 -6.24
N ILE A 28 -9.49 -18.49 -5.62
CA ILE A 28 -8.87 -17.16 -5.50
C ILE A 28 -7.60 -17.23 -4.65
N ILE A 29 -7.60 -18.00 -3.57
CA ILE A 29 -6.39 -18.17 -2.76
C ILE A 29 -5.27 -18.82 -3.58
N ILE A 30 -5.57 -19.87 -4.34
CA ILE A 30 -4.58 -20.55 -5.20
C ILE A 30 -4.03 -19.57 -6.24
N LEU A 31 -4.92 -18.86 -6.95
CA LEU A 31 -4.56 -17.84 -7.93
C LEU A 31 -3.61 -16.79 -7.33
N LEU A 32 -3.95 -16.21 -6.18
CA LEU A 32 -3.14 -15.17 -5.56
C LEU A 32 -1.79 -15.71 -5.03
N GLN A 33 -1.74 -16.96 -4.58
CA GLN A 33 -0.50 -17.60 -4.15
C GLN A 33 0.45 -17.86 -5.32
N GLU A 34 -0.06 -18.28 -6.46
CA GLU A 34 0.72 -18.46 -7.68
C GLU A 34 1.25 -17.12 -8.20
N GLN A 35 0.41 -16.09 -8.23
CA GLN A 35 0.81 -14.75 -8.63
C GLN A 35 1.89 -14.17 -7.72
N LYS A 36 1.79 -14.39 -6.41
CA LYS A 36 2.86 -14.03 -5.46
C LYS A 36 4.20 -14.70 -5.81
N LYS A 37 4.19 -15.99 -6.20
CA LYS A 37 5.42 -16.70 -6.59
C LYS A 37 6.02 -16.12 -7.87
N VAL A 38 5.17 -15.77 -8.83
CA VAL A 38 5.61 -15.14 -10.09
C VAL A 38 6.28 -13.79 -9.83
N LEU A 39 5.68 -12.94 -9.00
CA LEU A 39 6.23 -11.62 -8.67
C LEU A 39 7.52 -11.68 -7.82
N ALA A 40 7.70 -12.75 -7.03
CA ALA A 40 8.91 -12.95 -6.24
C ALA A 40 10.10 -13.46 -7.06
N ASP A 41 9.89 -13.92 -8.29
CA ASP A 41 10.95 -14.42 -9.17
C ASP A 41 11.67 -13.24 -9.85
N PRO A 42 12.95 -12.97 -9.52
CA PRO A 42 13.70 -11.86 -10.11
C PRO A 42 13.88 -11.97 -11.63
N LYS A 43 13.68 -13.15 -12.22
CA LYS A 43 13.72 -13.36 -13.67
C LYS A 43 12.39 -13.03 -14.35
N LYS A 44 11.31 -12.85 -13.58
CA LYS A 44 9.95 -12.53 -14.03
C LYS A 44 9.44 -11.20 -13.45
N SER A 45 10.28 -10.46 -12.73
CA SER A 45 9.94 -9.21 -12.03
C SER A 45 9.57 -8.06 -12.98
N SER A 46 9.77 -8.23 -14.29
CA SER A 46 9.37 -7.25 -15.32
C SER A 46 7.92 -7.37 -15.78
N ILE A 47 7.08 -8.22 -15.16
CA ILE A 47 5.66 -8.27 -15.48
C ILE A 47 5.00 -6.99 -14.95
N MET A 48 4.92 -5.99 -15.82
CA MET A 48 4.01 -4.86 -15.64
C MET A 48 2.58 -5.39 -15.60
N LEU A 49 2.00 -5.41 -14.41
CA LEU A 49 0.59 -5.69 -14.24
C LEU A 49 -0.20 -4.51 -14.79
N ASN A 50 -1.18 -4.79 -15.65
CA ASN A 50 -2.02 -3.73 -16.22
C ASN A 50 -2.93 -3.10 -15.15
N ASP A 51 -3.39 -1.86 -15.39
CA ASP A 51 -4.22 -1.10 -14.45
C ASP A 51 -5.55 -1.81 -14.09
N GLU A 52 -6.08 -2.60 -15.01
CA GLU A 52 -7.30 -3.38 -14.80
C GLU A 52 -7.09 -4.48 -13.74
N TYR A 53 -6.01 -5.25 -13.85
CA TYR A 53 -5.66 -6.27 -12.88
C TYR A 53 -5.38 -5.65 -11.52
N VAL A 54 -4.61 -4.56 -11.47
CA VAL A 54 -4.36 -3.81 -10.23
C VAL A 54 -5.68 -3.39 -9.57
N SER A 55 -6.62 -2.87 -10.35
CA SER A 55 -7.96 -2.47 -9.88
C SER A 55 -8.74 -3.65 -9.28
N LEU A 56 -8.64 -4.85 -9.87
CA LEU A 56 -9.24 -6.06 -9.33
C LEU A 56 -8.60 -6.50 -8.02
N ILE A 57 -7.27 -6.45 -7.91
CA ILE A 57 -6.56 -6.79 -6.67
C ILE A 57 -6.87 -5.77 -5.56
N ILE A 58 -6.99 -4.48 -5.89
CA ILE A 58 -7.47 -3.44 -4.95
C ILE A 58 -8.86 -3.80 -4.41
N LYS A 59 -9.79 -4.20 -5.29
CA LYS A 59 -11.14 -4.64 -4.87
C LYS A 59 -11.07 -5.85 -3.95
N LEU A 60 -10.19 -6.82 -4.23
CA LEU A 60 -9.98 -7.97 -3.34
C LEU A 60 -9.41 -7.54 -1.98
N ALA A 61 -8.41 -6.67 -1.93
CA ALA A 61 -7.84 -6.18 -0.67
C ALA A 61 -8.89 -5.45 0.20
N LYS A 62 -9.84 -4.74 -0.42
CA LYS A 62 -10.90 -3.99 0.30
C LYS A 62 -12.05 -4.88 0.78
N ASN A 63 -12.49 -5.82 -0.04
CA ASN A 63 -13.80 -6.45 0.08
C ASN A 63 -13.76 -7.96 0.40
N SER A 64 -12.60 -8.50 0.75
CA SER A 64 -12.42 -9.94 0.98
C SER A 64 -12.14 -10.29 2.44
N LYS A 65 -12.32 -11.57 2.75
CA LYS A 65 -11.92 -12.16 4.04
C LYS A 65 -10.40 -12.11 4.23
N ARG A 66 -9.96 -12.29 5.48
CA ARG A 66 -8.58 -12.10 5.95
C ARG A 66 -7.51 -12.76 5.06
N LYS A 67 -7.70 -14.02 4.65
CA LYS A 67 -6.69 -14.76 3.85
C LYS A 67 -6.52 -14.19 2.44
N ILE A 68 -7.62 -13.94 1.73
CA ILE A 68 -7.59 -13.29 0.41
C ILE A 68 -7.06 -11.87 0.53
N LYS A 69 -7.53 -11.11 1.53
CA LYS A 69 -7.04 -9.76 1.81
C LYS A 69 -5.52 -9.74 2.01
N TYR A 70 -4.99 -10.64 2.84
CA TYR A 70 -3.56 -10.79 3.08
C TYR A 70 -2.80 -10.99 1.76
N HIS A 71 -3.20 -11.97 0.94
CA HIS A 71 -2.52 -12.26 -0.31
C HIS A 71 -2.62 -11.10 -1.32
N ALA A 72 -3.78 -10.44 -1.40
CA ALA A 72 -3.98 -9.28 -2.25
C ALA A 72 -3.06 -8.11 -1.85
N ILE A 73 -2.94 -7.80 -0.55
CA ILE A 73 -2.04 -6.74 -0.06
C ILE A 73 -0.58 -7.08 -0.37
N ILE A 74 -0.17 -8.35 -0.21
CA ILE A 74 1.18 -8.77 -0.57
C ILE A 74 1.46 -8.57 -2.07
N ILE A 75 0.51 -8.94 -2.94
CA ILE A 75 0.66 -8.69 -4.38
C ILE A 75 0.83 -7.19 -4.63
N LEU A 76 -0.07 -6.36 -4.10
CA LEU A 76 0.00 -4.89 -4.26
C LEU A 76 1.29 -4.28 -3.72
N SER A 77 1.92 -4.92 -2.74
CA SER A 77 3.22 -4.47 -2.21
C SER A 77 4.36 -4.72 -3.19
N ASN A 78 4.28 -5.73 -4.06
CA ASN A 78 5.38 -6.14 -4.95
C ASN A 78 5.28 -5.56 -6.37
N ILE A 79 4.27 -4.73 -6.66
CA ILE A 79 4.10 -4.14 -7.99
C ILE A 79 5.09 -2.99 -8.15
N GLU A 80 6.00 -3.05 -9.13
CA GLU A 80 6.88 -1.93 -9.46
C GLU A 80 6.02 -0.74 -9.91
N PHE A 81 6.07 0.33 -9.12
CA PHE A 81 5.07 1.38 -9.09
C PHE A 81 5.11 2.27 -10.34
N PHE A 82 4.28 1.94 -11.31
CA PHE A 82 3.83 2.82 -12.38
C PHE A 82 2.31 3.01 -12.36
N MET A 83 1.75 3.19 -11.17
CA MET A 83 0.30 3.34 -10.98
C MET A 83 -0.15 4.79 -11.13
N ASN A 84 -1.33 4.99 -11.72
CA ASN A 84 -2.01 6.28 -11.74
C ASN A 84 -2.38 6.76 -10.31
N ALA A 85 -2.69 8.05 -10.17
CA ALA A 85 -2.96 8.67 -8.87
C ALA A 85 -4.15 8.03 -8.11
N ASN A 86 -5.17 7.53 -8.83
CA ASN A 86 -6.33 6.87 -8.22
C ASN A 86 -5.96 5.54 -7.57
N ASN A 87 -5.14 4.72 -8.25
CA ASN A 87 -4.65 3.47 -7.70
C ASN A 87 -3.77 3.71 -6.48
N PHE A 88 -2.92 4.75 -6.51
CA PHE A 88 -2.11 5.14 -5.37
C PHE A 88 -2.96 5.58 -4.16
N TYR A 89 -4.00 6.39 -4.39
CA TYR A 89 -4.96 6.79 -3.37
C TYR A 89 -5.61 5.57 -2.69
N GLU A 90 -6.05 4.59 -3.48
CA GLU A 90 -6.65 3.37 -2.95
C GLU A 90 -5.67 2.52 -2.15
N LEU A 91 -4.39 2.47 -2.56
CA LEU A 91 -3.34 1.79 -1.80
C LEU A 91 -3.08 2.43 -0.44
N CYS A 92 -2.97 3.75 -0.39
CA CYS A 92 -2.81 4.48 0.87
C CYS A 92 -3.98 4.20 1.82
N LYS A 93 -5.22 4.11 1.31
CA LYS A 93 -6.40 3.74 2.13
C LYS A 93 -6.34 2.31 2.63
N ILE A 94 -5.95 1.36 1.76
CA ILE A 94 -5.79 -0.05 2.14
C ILE A 94 -4.72 -0.18 3.23
N ALA A 95 -3.57 0.45 3.05
CA ALA A 95 -2.46 0.48 3.99
C ALA A 95 -2.85 1.05 5.36
N ALA A 96 -3.57 2.19 5.38
CA ALA A 96 -4.00 2.81 6.62
C ALA A 96 -5.06 1.98 7.38
N LYS A 97 -5.98 1.35 6.65
CA LYS A 97 -7.03 0.52 7.27
C LYS A 97 -6.48 -0.82 7.77
N SER A 98 -5.63 -1.46 6.98
CA SER A 98 -5.13 -2.81 7.24
C SER A 98 -4.05 -2.86 8.31
N SER A 99 -3.32 -1.76 8.58
CA SER A 99 -2.35 -1.68 9.68
C SER A 99 -2.99 -1.87 11.06
N ASN A 100 -4.30 -1.65 11.15
CA ASN A 100 -5.12 -1.82 12.35
C ASN A 100 -6.00 -3.08 12.33
N ASP A 101 -5.86 -3.97 11.33
CA ASP A 101 -6.68 -5.19 11.23
C ASP A 101 -6.45 -6.09 12.47
N LYS A 102 -7.45 -6.90 12.85
CA LYS A 102 -7.33 -7.83 13.97
C LYS A 102 -6.41 -9.01 13.62
N ASP A 103 -6.29 -9.33 12.33
CA ASP A 103 -5.41 -10.38 11.83
C ASP A 103 -3.95 -9.89 11.73
N GLY A 104 -3.04 -10.60 12.41
CA GLY A 104 -1.61 -10.24 12.43
C GLY A 104 -0.94 -10.32 11.06
N ASN A 105 -1.34 -11.25 10.19
CA ASN A 105 -0.79 -11.38 8.85
C ASN A 105 -1.23 -10.22 7.96
N VAL A 106 -2.49 -9.80 8.07
CA VAL A 106 -3.00 -8.62 7.36
C VAL A 106 -2.28 -7.35 7.83
N ARG A 107 -2.07 -7.18 9.14
CA ARG A 107 -1.28 -6.05 9.67
C ARG A 107 0.14 -6.05 9.13
N GLN A 108 0.82 -7.20 9.17
CA GLN A 108 2.18 -7.33 8.67
C GLN A 108 2.27 -7.01 7.17
N ALA A 109 1.36 -7.55 6.35
CA ALA A 109 1.28 -7.24 4.93
C ALA A 109 1.07 -5.73 4.69
N SER A 110 0.27 -5.09 5.55
CA SER A 110 0.06 -3.64 5.50
C SER A 110 1.32 -2.84 5.75
N PHE A 111 2.16 -3.24 6.71
CA PHE A 111 3.44 -2.56 6.96
C PHE A 111 4.45 -2.77 5.85
N ILE A 112 4.42 -3.93 5.17
CA ILE A 112 5.21 -4.14 3.95
C ILE A 112 4.73 -3.18 2.85
N LEU A 113 3.41 -3.05 2.66
CA LEU A 113 2.85 -2.10 1.69
C LEU A 113 3.26 -0.65 2.01
N ILE A 114 3.19 -0.23 3.29
CA ILE A 114 3.59 1.12 3.73
C ILE A 114 5.07 1.36 3.43
N LYS A 115 5.95 0.39 3.74
CA LYS A 115 7.38 0.48 3.41
C LYS A 115 7.60 0.74 1.92
N ASN A 116 6.86 0.05 1.06
CA ASN A 116 7.03 0.16 -0.38
C ASN A 116 6.40 1.44 -0.95
N ILE A 117 5.28 1.90 -0.39
CA ILE A 117 4.73 3.25 -0.65
C ILE A 117 5.77 4.33 -0.31
N ASN A 118 6.45 4.20 0.84
CA ASN A 118 7.48 5.16 1.24
C ASN A 118 8.65 5.17 0.25
N ALA A 119 9.15 3.98 -0.11
CA ALA A 119 10.22 3.85 -1.11
C ALA A 119 9.85 4.53 -2.43
N PHE A 120 8.61 4.32 -2.91
CA PHE A 120 8.09 4.99 -4.10
C PHE A 120 8.01 6.52 -3.93
N MET A 121 7.56 7.01 -2.78
CA MET A 121 7.48 8.45 -2.53
C MET A 121 8.85 9.13 -2.50
N PHE A 122 9.91 8.42 -2.12
CA PHE A 122 11.27 8.93 -2.23
C PHE A 122 11.79 8.98 -3.67
N THR A 123 11.28 8.13 -4.57
CA THR A 123 11.66 8.14 -5.99
C THR A 123 10.86 9.13 -6.83
N LEU A 124 9.75 9.68 -6.30
CA LEU A 124 8.84 10.59 -7.02
C LEU A 124 9.51 11.80 -7.72
N PRO A 125 10.57 12.46 -7.19
CA PRO A 125 11.27 13.51 -7.93
C PRO A 125 12.00 13.04 -9.20
N LEU A 126 12.29 11.74 -9.30
CA LEU A 126 13.05 11.12 -10.39
C LEU A 126 12.16 10.45 -11.45
N ILE A 127 10.86 10.28 -11.20
CA ILE A 127 9.96 9.68 -12.19
C ILE A 127 9.49 10.79 -13.13
N ASN A 128 10.10 10.85 -14.33
CA ASN A 128 9.71 11.71 -15.46
C ASN A 128 8.19 11.78 -15.74
N LYS A 129 7.38 10.83 -15.24
CA LYS A 129 5.92 10.81 -15.38
C LYS A 129 5.20 11.95 -14.63
N LEU A 130 5.70 12.44 -13.49
CA LEU A 130 5.05 13.57 -12.82
C LEU A 130 5.35 14.93 -13.46
N ARG A 131 6.44 15.05 -14.22
CA ARG A 131 6.68 16.24 -15.04
C ARG A 131 5.59 16.46 -16.09
N ASN A 132 4.95 15.38 -16.54
CA ASN A 132 3.86 15.41 -17.52
C ASN A 132 2.47 15.20 -16.89
N ALA A 133 2.39 15.07 -15.56
CA ALA A 133 1.12 14.87 -14.86
C ALA A 133 0.39 16.20 -14.67
N SER A 134 -0.94 16.13 -14.62
CA SER A 134 -1.77 17.29 -14.29
C SER A 134 -1.54 17.74 -12.84
N LYS A 135 -1.82 19.02 -12.55
CA LYS A 135 -1.74 19.56 -11.18
C LYS A 135 -2.67 18.78 -10.24
N GLU A 136 -3.83 18.37 -10.74
CA GLU A 136 -4.81 17.56 -10.05
C GLU A 136 -4.25 16.19 -9.64
N GLU A 137 -3.52 15.51 -10.51
CA GLU A 137 -2.89 14.23 -10.20
C GLU A 137 -1.78 14.36 -9.16
N ILE A 138 -0.92 15.38 -9.28
CA ILE A 138 0.14 15.66 -8.30
C ILE A 138 -0.48 15.93 -6.92
N ASN A 139 -1.56 16.71 -6.87
CA ASN A 139 -2.31 16.96 -5.64
C ASN A 139 -2.88 15.66 -5.06
N LEU A 140 -3.46 14.80 -5.88
CA LEU A 140 -4.02 13.53 -5.41
C LEU A 140 -2.95 12.60 -4.84
N PHE A 141 -1.75 12.54 -5.42
CA PHE A 141 -0.61 11.80 -4.85
C PHE A 141 -0.23 12.36 -3.46
N TYR A 142 -0.07 13.68 -3.35
CA TYR A 142 0.28 14.33 -2.09
C TYR A 142 -0.78 14.07 -1.01
N GLU A 143 -2.04 14.36 -1.30
CA GLU A 143 -3.15 14.15 -0.37
C GLU A 143 -3.28 12.69 0.06
N SER A 144 -3.02 11.75 -0.85
CA SER A 144 -3.04 10.32 -0.51
C SER A 144 -1.98 9.95 0.52
N PHE A 145 -0.74 10.42 0.33
CA PHE A 145 0.35 10.16 1.26
C PHE A 145 0.17 10.88 2.59
N ARG A 146 -0.27 12.15 2.55
CA ARG A 146 -0.64 12.96 3.71
C ARG A 146 -1.68 12.25 4.56
N ASN A 147 -2.77 11.79 3.93
CA ASN A 147 -3.83 11.05 4.63
C ASN A 147 -3.33 9.73 5.27
N LEU A 148 -2.42 9.00 4.61
CA LEU A 148 -1.79 7.81 5.21
C LEU A 148 -1.01 8.19 6.47
N PHE A 149 -0.21 9.26 6.41
CA PHE A 149 0.59 9.75 7.53
C PHE A 149 -0.29 10.13 8.73
N TYR A 150 -1.34 10.93 8.51
CA TYR A 150 -2.30 11.31 9.56
C TYR A 150 -2.96 10.10 10.23
N ARG A 151 -3.39 9.12 9.44
CA ARG A 151 -4.03 7.91 9.97
C ARG A 151 -3.08 7.06 10.79
N LEU A 152 -1.81 6.95 10.38
CA LEU A 152 -0.79 6.27 11.15
C LEU A 152 -0.49 7.02 12.45
N ASN A 153 -0.34 8.34 12.42
CA ASN A 153 -0.13 9.15 13.62
C ASN A 153 -1.30 9.05 14.61
N SER A 154 -2.54 9.14 14.14
CA SER A 154 -3.72 8.89 14.97
C SER A 154 -3.70 7.49 15.58
N SER A 155 -3.35 6.47 14.79
CA SER A 155 -3.23 5.09 15.28
C SER A 155 -2.13 4.95 16.35
N PHE A 156 -0.99 5.61 16.18
CA PHE A 156 0.08 5.61 17.18
C PHE A 156 -0.37 6.17 18.54
N ASN A 157 -1.17 7.24 18.52
CA ASN A 157 -1.65 7.92 19.72
C ASN A 157 -2.78 7.15 20.44
N HIS A 158 -3.55 6.31 19.73
CA HIS A 158 -4.69 5.58 20.30
C HIS A 158 -4.43 4.09 20.58
N LYS A 159 -3.29 3.54 20.17
CA LYS A 159 -2.97 2.12 20.43
C LYS A 159 -2.30 1.96 21.79
N SER A 160 -2.73 0.96 22.55
CA SER A 160 -2.08 0.52 23.79
C SER A 160 -0.98 -0.53 23.56
N ASP A 161 -1.06 -1.29 22.47
CA ASP A 161 -0.06 -2.31 22.12
C ASP A 161 1.28 -1.67 21.72
N GLU A 162 2.30 -1.83 22.57
CA GLU A 162 3.62 -1.26 22.35
C GLU A 162 4.33 -1.77 21.08
N THR A 163 4.17 -3.05 20.74
CA THR A 163 4.83 -3.63 19.55
C THR A 163 4.24 -3.02 18.29
N LEU A 164 2.91 -2.86 18.28
CA LEU A 164 2.23 -2.19 17.19
C LEU A 164 2.57 -0.69 17.15
N ARG A 165 2.60 0.01 18.28
CA ARG A 165 3.03 1.42 18.35
C ARG A 165 4.44 1.60 17.80
N LYS A 166 5.40 0.74 18.16
CA LYS A 166 6.77 0.76 17.62
C LYS A 166 6.80 0.57 16.11
N SER A 167 5.98 -0.35 15.59
CA SER A 167 5.88 -0.60 14.13
C SER A 167 5.30 0.61 13.37
N ILE A 168 4.27 1.25 13.94
CA ILE A 168 3.69 2.48 13.39
C ILE A 168 4.71 3.62 13.45
N LEU A 169 5.39 3.80 14.58
CA LEU A 169 6.37 4.86 14.78
C LEU A 169 7.54 4.76 13.79
N ARG A 170 8.08 3.55 13.55
CA ARG A 170 9.10 3.31 12.51
C ARG A 170 8.60 3.66 11.10
N SER A 171 7.32 3.41 10.82
CA SER A 171 6.71 3.77 9.54
C SER A 171 6.60 5.29 9.40
N LEU A 172 6.16 5.98 10.45
CA LEU A 172 6.10 7.44 10.51
C LEU A 172 7.49 8.08 10.37
N GLU A 173 8.50 7.54 11.05
CA GLU A 173 9.90 7.96 10.93
C GLU A 173 10.39 7.90 9.49
N THR A 174 10.09 6.80 8.80
CA THR A 174 10.48 6.63 7.39
C THR A 174 9.73 7.60 6.47
N MET A 175 8.46 7.91 6.77
CA MET A 175 7.64 8.86 5.99
C MET A 175 8.05 10.32 6.23
N LEU A 176 8.56 10.62 7.41
CA LEU A 176 8.69 11.97 7.95
C LEU A 176 9.48 12.93 7.03
N PRO A 177 10.65 12.56 6.48
CA PRO A 177 11.41 13.47 5.62
C PRO A 177 10.59 13.89 4.40
N LYS A 178 9.96 12.93 3.72
CA LYS A 178 9.19 13.22 2.51
C LYS A 178 7.91 13.99 2.82
N PHE A 179 7.23 13.67 3.93
CA PHE A 179 6.08 14.43 4.40
C PHE A 179 6.45 15.90 4.66
N TYR A 180 7.57 16.12 5.36
CA TYR A 180 8.09 17.46 5.66
C TYR A 180 8.47 18.24 4.39
N ASP A 181 9.16 17.61 3.45
CA ASP A 181 9.53 18.23 2.17
C ASP A 181 8.29 18.71 1.40
N MET A 182 7.26 17.87 1.33
CA MET A 182 6.02 18.21 0.64
C MET A 182 5.25 19.32 1.37
N ALA A 183 5.18 19.27 2.70
CA ALA A 183 4.55 20.33 3.49
C ALA A 183 5.24 21.70 3.28
N ASN A 184 6.57 21.73 3.20
CA ASN A 184 7.31 22.96 2.89
C ASN A 184 7.07 23.46 1.47
N PHE A 185 7.05 22.55 0.49
CA PHE A 185 6.73 22.89 -0.90
C PHE A 185 5.35 23.56 -1.03
N TRP A 186 4.35 23.02 -0.32
CA TRP A 186 2.98 23.55 -0.28
C TRP A 186 2.78 24.70 0.74
N LYS A 187 3.79 25.00 1.56
CA LYS A 187 3.74 25.97 2.66
C LYS A 187 2.64 25.66 3.69
N ASP A 188 2.36 24.38 3.93
CA ASP A 188 1.38 23.92 4.92
C ASP A 188 1.99 23.96 6.33
N ARG A 189 1.63 25.00 7.09
CA ARG A 189 2.17 25.21 8.45
C ARG A 189 1.70 24.15 9.44
N GLU A 190 0.49 23.62 9.30
CA GLU A 190 -0.05 22.62 10.22
C GLU A 190 0.69 21.30 10.06
N ASP A 191 0.93 20.88 8.81
CA ASP A 191 1.71 19.69 8.48
C ASP A 191 3.17 19.84 8.98
N ILE A 192 3.80 21.00 8.81
CA ILE A 192 5.16 21.28 9.31
C ILE A 192 5.23 21.14 10.85
N ILE A 193 4.26 21.70 11.57
CA ILE A 193 4.19 21.58 13.04
C ILE A 193 4.01 20.12 13.46
N LEU A 194 3.14 19.38 12.79
CA LEU A 194 2.91 17.97 13.05
C LEU A 194 4.18 17.14 12.85
N ALA A 195 4.91 17.38 11.76
CA ALA A 195 6.17 16.70 11.48
C ALA A 195 7.21 16.94 12.58
N ASN A 196 7.35 18.18 13.05
CA ASN A 196 8.27 18.51 14.14
C ASN A 196 7.89 17.80 15.46
N LYS A 197 6.60 17.73 15.80
CA LYS A 197 6.14 16.98 16.99
C LYS A 197 6.49 15.49 16.92
N ILE A 198 6.31 14.86 15.76
CA ILE A 198 6.66 13.44 15.59
C ILE A 198 8.18 13.25 15.68
N LYS A 199 8.97 14.19 15.14
CA LYS A 199 10.43 14.19 15.27
C LYS A 199 10.86 14.19 16.74
N GLU A 200 10.23 15.01 17.59
CA GLU A 200 10.49 15.05 19.02
C GLU A 200 10.12 13.73 19.72
N GLU A 201 8.98 13.14 19.38
CA GLU A 201 8.56 11.84 19.93
C GLU A 201 9.55 10.70 19.57
N LEU A 202 10.11 10.71 18.37
CA LEU A 202 11.14 9.76 17.96
C LEU A 202 12.43 9.89 18.80
N VAL A 203 12.84 11.12 19.11
CA VAL A 203 14.00 11.39 19.97
C VAL A 203 13.77 10.89 21.40
N LYS A 204 12.54 10.98 21.92
CA LYS A 204 12.21 10.48 23.27
C LYS A 204 12.32 8.96 23.40
N GLN A 205 12.09 8.20 22.32
CA GLN A 205 12.14 6.73 22.35
C GLN A 205 13.51 6.13 22.05
N THR A 206 14.48 6.95 21.64
CA THR A 206 15.87 6.54 21.34
C THR A 206 16.85 6.84 22.48
N LYS A 207 16.37 7.46 23.57
CA LYS A 207 17.09 7.70 24.82
C LYS A 207 16.58 6.75 25.90
#